data_AF-A0A7C2TQ64-F1
#
_entry.id   AF-A0A7C2TQ64-F1
#
_cell.length_a   1.000
_cell.length_b   1.000
_cell.length_c   1.000
_cell.angle_alpha   90.00
_cell.angle_beta   90.00
_cell.angle_gamma   90.00
#
_symmetry.space_group_name_H-M   'P 1'
#
loop_
_entity.id
_entity.type
_entity.pdbx_description
1 polymer ?
#
loop_
_entity_poly.entity_id
_entity_poly.type
_entity_poly.pdbx_seq_one_letter_code
_entity_poly.pdbx_strand_id
1 'polypeptide(L)'
;VGTIAGALWYDRHRDAGREVIELLAIQPKNGNWQPNEIRLERGRPVRLKIRNVETVSHGFALPDFGIGIAEIKPGEVHVVDFTPDRTGTFPFYCTVWCSNEHMAMAGRVIVTESVARASSDR
;
A
#
# COMPACT_ATOMS: atom_id res chain seq x y z
N VAL A 1 33.27 7.27 5.42
CA VAL A 1 32.33 7.33 6.57
C VAL A 1 31.00 7.85 6.05
N GLY A 2 30.15 6.96 5.54
CA GLY A 2 28.79 7.32 5.12
C GLY A 2 27.98 7.54 6.37
N THR A 3 28.00 8.78 6.87
CA THR A 3 27.28 9.15 8.08
C THR A 3 25.80 8.84 7.88
N ILE A 4 25.15 8.37 8.93
CA ILE A 4 23.70 8.13 9.00
C ILE A 4 22.90 9.33 8.43
N ALA A 5 23.46 10.55 8.49
CA ALA A 5 22.95 11.76 7.84
C ALA A 5 22.78 11.65 6.31
N GLY A 6 23.69 11.00 5.59
CA GLY A 6 23.60 10.80 4.14
C GLY A 6 22.52 9.80 3.74
N ALA A 7 22.34 8.73 4.53
CA ALA A 7 21.25 7.78 4.33
C ALA A 7 19.88 8.42 4.63
N LEU A 8 19.78 9.19 5.71
CA LEU A 8 18.55 9.91 6.08
C LEU A 8 18.19 11.01 5.07
N TRP A 9 19.18 11.69 4.47
CA TRP A 9 18.93 12.69 3.42
C TRP A 9 18.43 12.05 2.12
N TYR A 10 19.02 10.91 1.73
CA TYR A 10 18.61 10.15 0.56
C TYR A 10 17.17 9.60 0.69
N ASP A 11 16.82 9.03 1.85
CA ASP A 11 15.47 8.52 2.10
C ASP A 11 14.43 9.66 2.16
N ARG A 12 14.76 10.80 2.79
CA ARG A 12 13.89 11.98 2.86
C ARG A 12 13.64 12.62 1.49
N HIS A 13 14.56 12.48 0.53
CA HIS A 13 14.37 12.94 -0.85
C HIS A 13 13.63 11.92 -1.72
N ARG A 14 13.71 10.62 -1.42
CA ARG A 14 12.95 9.59 -2.15
C ARG A 14 11.45 9.65 -1.89
N ASP A 15 11.02 10.08 -0.71
CA ASP A 15 9.61 10.13 -0.31
C ASP A 15 8.97 11.51 -0.51
N ALA A 16 9.60 12.39 -1.30
CA ALA A 16 9.18 13.75 -1.66
C ALA A 16 7.64 14.00 -1.69
N GLY A 17 7.07 14.35 -0.53
CA GLY A 17 5.66 14.70 -0.37
C GLY A 17 4.64 13.58 -0.59
N ARG A 18 5.08 12.33 -0.78
CA ARG A 18 4.17 11.20 -0.99
C ARG A 18 3.79 10.56 0.34
N GLU A 19 2.55 10.17 0.47
CA GLU A 19 2.12 9.35 1.61
C GLU A 19 2.61 7.92 1.42
N VAL A 20 3.46 7.44 2.33
CA VAL A 20 4.04 6.10 2.25
C VAL A 20 3.26 5.17 3.16
N ILE A 21 2.72 4.10 2.59
CA ILE A 21 1.96 3.08 3.31
C ILE A 21 2.68 1.75 3.17
N GLU A 22 2.93 1.10 4.31
CA GLU A 22 3.41 -0.27 4.35
C GLU A 22 2.23 -1.23 4.53
N LEU A 23 2.09 -2.15 3.59
CA LEU A 23 1.07 -3.19 3.56
C LEU A 23 1.73 -4.55 3.69
N LEU A 24 1.40 -5.30 4.73
CA LEU A 24 1.91 -6.63 4.97
C LEU A 24 0.98 -7.67 4.33
N ALA A 25 1.55 -8.54 3.49
CA ALA A 25 0.87 -9.70 2.94
C ALA A 25 0.97 -10.86 3.94
N ILE A 26 -0.16 -11.23 4.54
CA ILE A 26 -0.28 -12.28 5.54
C ILE A 26 -1.53 -13.11 5.23
N GLN A 27 -1.46 -14.43 5.32
CA GLN A 27 -2.59 -15.34 5.11
C GLN A 27 -3.76 -14.99 6.04
N PRO A 28 -5.02 -15.23 5.64
CA PRO A 28 -6.19 -14.89 6.46
C PRO A 28 -6.16 -15.45 7.88
N LYS A 29 -5.88 -16.74 8.07
CA LYS A 29 -5.70 -17.38 9.38
C LYS A 29 -4.67 -16.70 10.32
N ASN A 30 -3.70 -15.98 9.76
CA ASN A 30 -2.59 -15.36 10.50
C ASN A 30 -2.79 -13.85 10.70
N GLY A 31 -3.87 -13.26 10.18
CA GLY A 31 -4.20 -11.84 10.37
C GLY A 31 -4.54 -11.08 9.10
N ASN A 32 -4.50 -11.72 7.93
CA ASN A 32 -4.84 -11.11 6.64
C ASN A 32 -3.96 -9.88 6.30
N TRP A 33 -4.29 -9.12 5.27
CA TRP A 33 -3.64 -7.86 4.95
C TRP A 33 -3.55 -6.93 6.17
N GLN A 34 -2.36 -6.38 6.43
CA GLN A 34 -2.16 -5.39 7.50
C GLN A 34 -1.54 -4.10 6.97
N PRO A 35 -2.24 -2.96 7.02
CA PRO A 35 -3.65 -2.83 7.43
C PRO A 35 -4.62 -3.42 6.40
N ASN A 36 -5.80 -3.84 6.83
CA ASN A 36 -6.88 -4.29 5.94
C ASN A 36 -7.76 -3.13 5.45
N GLU A 37 -7.60 -1.94 6.04
CA GLU A 37 -8.22 -0.70 5.61
C GLU A 37 -7.13 0.38 5.48
N ILE A 38 -6.99 0.93 4.27
CA ILE A 38 -6.08 2.02 3.96
C ILE A 38 -6.93 3.26 3.69
N ARG A 39 -6.67 4.37 4.38
CA ARG A 39 -7.36 5.65 4.13
C ARG A 39 -6.44 6.58 3.37
N LEU A 40 -6.92 7.10 2.25
CA LEU A 40 -6.19 7.99 1.35
C LEU A 40 -7.01 9.24 1.06
N GLU A 41 -6.33 10.27 0.60
CA GLU A 41 -6.99 11.46 0.05
C GLU A 41 -6.85 11.49 -1.47
N ARG A 42 -7.94 11.90 -2.13
CA ARG A 42 -7.95 12.14 -3.57
C ARG A 42 -6.91 13.19 -3.95
N GLY A 43 -6.16 12.93 -5.02
CA GLY A 43 -5.15 13.83 -5.59
C GLY A 43 -3.81 13.84 -4.85
N ARG A 44 -3.68 13.14 -3.71
CA ARG A 44 -2.40 13.03 -2.99
C ARG A 44 -1.60 11.84 -3.53
N PRO A 45 -0.33 12.03 -3.95
CA PRO A 45 0.50 10.92 -4.38
C PRO A 45 0.80 9.96 -3.23
N VAL A 46 0.66 8.67 -3.50
CA VAL A 46 0.83 7.57 -2.54
C VAL A 46 1.90 6.61 -3.04
N ARG A 47 2.70 6.12 -2.09
CA ARG A 47 3.64 5.01 -2.28
C ARG A 47 3.19 3.84 -1.43
N LEU A 48 2.69 2.79 -2.06
CA LEU A 48 2.30 1.56 -1.40
C LEU A 48 3.47 0.56 -1.45
N LYS A 49 4.02 0.23 -0.28
CA LYS A 49 5.07 -0.80 -0.10
C LYS A 49 4.40 -2.09 0.37
N ILE A 50 4.34 -3.09 -0.48
CA ILE A 50 3.71 -4.37 -0.18
C ILE A 50 4.80 -5.37 0.16
N ARG A 51 4.85 -5.79 1.42
CA ARG A 51 5.87 -6.69 1.95
C ARG A 51 5.26 -8.05 2.26
N ASN A 52 5.85 -9.11 1.73
CA ASN A 52 5.52 -10.46 2.17
C ASN A 52 6.39 -10.85 3.36
N VAL A 53 5.74 -11.07 4.50
CA VAL A 53 6.40 -11.46 5.77
C VAL A 53 6.23 -12.94 6.10
N GLU A 54 5.66 -13.73 5.18
CA GLU A 54 5.38 -15.16 5.34
C GLU A 54 6.24 -16.02 4.40
N THR A 55 6.05 -17.34 4.47
CA THR A 55 6.77 -18.35 3.68
C THR A 55 6.05 -18.80 2.41
N VAL A 56 4.83 -18.31 2.15
CA VAL A 56 4.09 -18.57 0.92
C VAL A 56 4.15 -17.37 -0.02
N SER A 57 3.95 -17.58 -1.32
CA SER A 57 3.75 -16.48 -2.26
C SER A 57 2.35 -15.88 -2.11
N HIS A 58 2.26 -14.57 -2.33
CA HIS A 58 1.01 -13.83 -2.44
C HIS A 58 0.93 -13.12 -3.79
N GLY A 59 -0.25 -12.66 -4.16
CA GLY A 59 -0.44 -11.70 -5.24
C GLY A 59 -1.13 -10.46 -4.69
N PHE A 60 -1.24 -9.41 -5.49
CA PHE A 60 -1.96 -8.21 -5.10
C PHE A 60 -2.69 -7.64 -6.30
N ALA A 61 -3.97 -7.29 -6.13
CA ALA A 61 -4.71 -6.51 -7.10
C ALA A 61 -5.51 -5.41 -6.40
N LEU A 62 -5.44 -4.21 -6.98
CA LEU A 62 -6.30 -3.08 -6.70
C LEU A 62 -6.86 -2.60 -8.05
N PRO A 63 -7.95 -3.23 -8.53
CA PRO A 63 -8.41 -3.11 -9.91
C PRO A 63 -8.86 -1.70 -10.32
N ASP A 64 -9.52 -0.97 -9.42
CA ASP A 64 -10.02 0.38 -9.70
C ASP A 64 -8.90 1.38 -10.06
N PHE A 65 -7.66 1.08 -9.68
CA PHE A 65 -6.48 1.88 -10.02
C PHE A 65 -5.54 1.18 -11.02
N GLY A 66 -5.96 0.05 -11.59
CA GLY A 66 -5.16 -0.71 -12.57
C GLY A 66 -3.88 -1.32 -12.00
N ILE A 67 -3.81 -1.50 -10.69
CA ILE A 67 -2.62 -2.00 -10.01
C ILE A 67 -2.74 -3.51 -9.82
N GLY A 68 -1.73 -4.23 -10.27
CA GLY A 68 -1.61 -5.68 -10.10
C GLY A 68 -0.17 -6.12 -9.96
N ILE A 69 0.10 -7.00 -9.01
CA ILE A 69 1.37 -7.70 -8.83
C ILE A 69 1.06 -9.19 -8.93
N ALA A 70 1.65 -9.84 -9.94
CA ALA A 70 1.37 -11.23 -10.23
C ALA A 70 1.83 -12.18 -9.13
N GLU A 71 3.00 -11.91 -8.54
CA GLU A 71 3.56 -12.72 -7.46
C GLU A 71 4.47 -11.85 -6.57
N ILE A 72 4.36 -12.06 -5.26
CA ILE A 72 5.17 -11.47 -4.20
C ILE A 72 5.73 -12.64 -3.39
N LYS A 73 7.00 -12.98 -3.61
CA LYS A 73 7.62 -14.14 -2.95
C LYS A 73 7.96 -13.84 -1.48
N PRO A 74 8.20 -14.88 -0.66
CA PRO A 74 8.65 -14.71 0.72
C PRO A 74 9.81 -13.73 0.87
N GLY A 75 9.64 -12.73 1.73
CA GLY A 75 10.65 -11.69 2.00
C GLY A 75 10.75 -10.58 0.95
N GLU A 76 10.01 -10.64 -0.15
CA GLU A 76 10.01 -9.58 -1.16
C GLU A 76 9.20 -8.35 -0.70
N VAL A 77 9.62 -7.19 -1.23
CA VAL A 77 8.90 -5.93 -1.13
C VAL A 77 8.68 -5.39 -2.52
N HIS A 78 7.42 -5.19 -2.88
CA HIS A 78 7.03 -4.50 -4.12
C HIS A 78 6.58 -3.08 -3.78
N VAL A 79 6.95 -2.13 -4.63
CA VAL A 79 6.63 -0.71 -4.42
C VAL A 79 5.80 -0.22 -5.59
N VAL A 80 4.61 0.31 -5.29
CA VAL A 80 3.71 0.89 -6.27
C VAL A 80 3.46 2.35 -5.93
N ASP A 81 3.77 3.24 -6.85
CA ASP A 81 3.45 4.66 -6.74
C ASP A 81 2.18 4.94 -7.56
N PHE A 82 1.17 5.54 -6.95
CA PHE A 82 -0.06 5.94 -7.62
C PHE A 82 -0.70 7.16 -6.96
N THR A 83 -1.62 7.83 -7.66
CA THR A 83 -2.37 8.96 -7.13
C THR A 83 -3.86 8.64 -7.27
N PRO A 84 -4.63 8.51 -6.17
CA PRO A 84 -6.05 8.28 -6.24
C PRO A 84 -6.76 9.47 -6.90
N ASP A 85 -7.52 9.27 -7.97
CA ASP A 85 -8.18 10.32 -8.75
C ASP A 85 -9.69 10.44 -8.47
N ARG A 86 -10.26 9.48 -7.75
CA ARG A 86 -11.70 9.39 -7.40
C ARG A 86 -11.90 8.97 -5.95
N THR A 87 -12.96 9.48 -5.33
CA THR A 87 -13.37 9.11 -3.97
C THR A 87 -14.22 7.85 -3.96
N GLY A 88 -14.24 7.15 -2.83
CA GLY A 88 -15.01 5.91 -2.65
C GLY A 88 -14.27 4.84 -1.87
N THR A 89 -14.83 3.64 -1.86
CA THR A 89 -14.21 2.44 -1.26
C THR A 89 -13.83 1.47 -2.37
N PHE A 90 -12.56 1.10 -2.44
CA PHE A 90 -11.99 0.26 -3.49
C PHE A 90 -11.39 -1.00 -2.86
N PRO A 91 -11.90 -2.20 -3.19
CA PRO A 91 -11.36 -3.42 -2.64
C PRO A 91 -9.99 -3.75 -3.25
N PHE A 92 -9.11 -4.31 -2.44
CA PHE A 92 -7.92 -5.01 -2.90
C PHE A 92 -7.88 -6.42 -2.34
N TYR A 93 -7.22 -7.33 -3.04
CA TYR A 93 -7.22 -8.75 -2.67
C TYR A 93 -6.00 -9.49 -3.21
N CYS A 94 -5.76 -10.68 -2.66
CA CYS A 94 -4.72 -11.59 -3.12
C CYS A 94 -5.16 -12.29 -4.42
N THR A 95 -4.24 -12.42 -5.38
CA THR A 95 -4.49 -13.07 -6.69
C THR A 95 -3.75 -14.39 -6.86
N VAL A 96 -2.97 -14.82 -5.86
CA VAL A 96 -2.22 -16.07 -5.84
C VAL A 96 -2.74 -16.96 -4.72
N TRP A 97 -3.00 -18.23 -5.03
CA TRP A 97 -3.45 -19.21 -4.03
C TRP A 97 -2.42 -19.35 -2.89
N CYS A 98 -2.69 -18.73 -1.75
CA CYS A 98 -1.79 -18.67 -0.61
C CYS A 98 -2.21 -19.56 0.56
N SER A 99 -3.49 -19.93 0.65
CA SER A 99 -4.06 -20.82 1.68
C SER A 99 -5.46 -21.31 1.28
N ASN A 100 -6.07 -22.19 2.08
CA ASN A 100 -7.46 -22.63 1.89
C ASN A 100 -8.48 -21.49 2.03
N GLU A 101 -8.11 -20.42 2.74
CA GLU A 101 -8.93 -19.24 2.96
C GLU A 101 -8.59 -18.12 1.97
N HIS A 102 -7.85 -18.42 0.89
CA HIS A 102 -7.35 -17.45 -0.09
C HIS A 102 -8.39 -16.40 -0.52
N MET A 103 -9.64 -16.82 -0.75
CA MET A 103 -10.74 -15.94 -1.15
C MET A 103 -11.14 -14.90 -0.08
N ALA A 104 -10.78 -15.13 1.18
CA ALA A 104 -10.99 -14.18 2.28
C ALA A 104 -9.83 -13.18 2.42
N MET A 105 -8.75 -13.31 1.65
CA MET A 105 -7.59 -12.42 1.72
C MET A 105 -7.84 -11.11 0.97
N ALA A 106 -8.65 -10.23 1.57
CA ALA A 106 -9.07 -8.96 1.00
C ALA A 106 -8.98 -7.81 2.03
N GLY A 107 -8.85 -6.61 1.49
CA GLY A 107 -8.90 -5.35 2.22
C GLY A 107 -9.55 -4.26 1.37
N ARG A 108 -9.54 -3.02 1.86
CA ARG A 108 -10.12 -1.88 1.16
C ARG A 108 -9.27 -0.62 1.28
N VAL A 109 -9.21 0.13 0.20
CA VAL A 109 -8.75 1.51 0.16
C VAL A 109 -9.99 2.41 0.25
N ILE A 110 -10.03 3.30 1.22
CA ILE A 110 -11.06 4.34 1.35
C ILE A 110 -10.42 5.66 0.95
N VAL A 111 -10.90 6.24 -0.14
CA VAL A 111 -10.44 7.54 -0.63
C VAL A 111 -11.48 8.59 -0.26
N THR A 112 -11.08 9.54 0.58
CA THR A 112 -11.87 10.73 0.90
C THR A 112 -11.43 11.92 0.05
N GLU A 113 -12.27 12.94 -0.06
CA GLU A 113 -11.81 14.21 -0.63
C GLU A 113 -10.64 14.72 0.22
N SER A 114 -9.64 15.31 -0.44
CA SER A 114 -8.63 16.06 0.30
C SER A 114 -9.34 17.20 1.01
N VAL A 115 -9.31 17.19 2.34
CA VAL A 115 -9.67 18.39 3.09
C VAL A 115 -8.49 19.33 2.84
N ALA A 116 -8.58 20.12 1.77
CA ALA A 116 -7.63 21.19 1.51
C ALA A 116 -7.45 21.91 2.84
N ARG A 117 -6.22 21.90 3.38
CA ARG A 117 -5.84 22.65 4.58
C ARG A 117 -6.57 23.98 4.49
N ALA A 118 -7.56 24.18 5.36
CA ALA A 118 -8.27 25.45 5.43
C ALA A 118 -7.20 26.53 5.43
N SER A 119 -7.24 27.38 4.41
CA SER A 119 -6.27 28.43 4.18
C SER A 119 -6.06 29.18 5.49
N SER A 120 -4.85 29.03 6.04
CA SER A 120 -4.25 29.95 6.99
C SER A 120 -4.12 31.31 6.31
N ASP A 121 -5.25 32.01 6.15
CA ASP A 121 -5.31 33.41 5.78
C ASP A 121 -6.72 33.97 6.07
N ARG A 122 -6.93 34.32 7.34
CA ARG A 122 -7.73 35.46 7.80
C ARG A 122 -7.45 35.75 9.27
#